data_AF-A0A8D8B1H5-F1
#
_entry.id   AF-A0A8D8B1H5-F1
#
_cell.length_a   1.000
_cell.length_b   1.000
_cell.length_c   1.000
_cell.angle_alpha   90.00
_cell.angle_beta   90.00
_cell.angle_gamma   90.00
#
_symmetry.space_group_name_H-M   'P 1'
#
loop_
_entity.id
_entity.type
_entity.pdbx_description
1 polymer ?
#
loop_
_entity_poly.entity_id
_entity_poly.type
_entity_poly.pdbx_seq_one_letter_code
_entity_poly.pdbx_strand_id
1 'polypeptide(L)'
;MSQIVEMGKALNSEIPLDTSLWAPGGGITQIRIRNFIQVMLYHILPAILIDMLFKLTGQRPFLAKLQRKVYTANVALEYFILNNWDFKNTNFIRLASEIQPKDNKDFYYRDFVEFDITLYFRNCILGARRYLLKQKDENIPKALVHQRRLRVLDFVCKLLLTVGFLYMTLIKLDMIGFLLHSTSYKTSYPLSLERV
;
A
#
# COMPACT_ATOMS: atom_id res chain seq x y z
N MET A 1 7.11 -12.03 2.23
CA MET A 1 7.07 -10.70 1.57
C MET A 1 6.27 -9.64 2.34
N SER A 2 5.11 -9.96 2.92
CA SER A 2 4.26 -8.99 3.65
C SER A 2 4.96 -8.27 4.80
N GLN A 3 5.75 -8.99 5.62
CA GLN A 3 6.51 -8.40 6.73
C GLN A 3 7.45 -7.27 6.29
N ILE A 4 8.14 -7.44 5.16
CA ILE A 4 9.04 -6.42 4.59
C ILE A 4 8.24 -5.19 4.15
N VAL A 5 7.04 -5.37 3.59
CA VAL A 5 6.16 -4.26 3.21
C VAL A 5 5.70 -3.48 4.43
N GLU A 6 5.29 -4.15 5.50
CA GLU A 6 4.88 -3.49 6.75
C GLU A 6 6.03 -2.76 7.43
N MET A 7 7.23 -3.37 7.47
CA MET A 7 8.44 -2.71 7.96
C MET A 7 8.79 -1.47 7.13
N GLY A 8 8.68 -1.55 5.79
CA GLY A 8 8.88 -0.41 4.92
C GLY A 8 7.89 0.73 5.19
N LYS A 9 6.62 0.42 5.46
CA LYS A 9 5.61 1.43 5.86
C LYS A 9 5.94 2.09 7.19
N ALA A 10 6.35 1.30 8.19
CA ALA A 10 6.74 1.80 9.50
C ALA A 10 7.95 2.75 9.38
N LEU A 11 9.02 2.32 8.72
CA LEU A 11 10.22 3.14 8.52
C LEU A 11 9.94 4.40 7.72
N ASN A 12 9.07 4.32 6.72
CA ASN A 12 8.69 5.48 5.93
C ASN A 12 7.84 6.49 6.73
N SER A 13 7.24 6.10 7.86
CA SER A 13 6.59 7.05 8.78
C SER A 13 7.59 7.86 9.62
N GLU A 14 8.84 7.38 9.72
CA GLU A 14 9.95 8.03 10.40
C GLU A 14 10.86 8.79 9.42
N ILE A 15 11.15 8.17 8.27
CA ILE A 15 12.09 8.65 7.24
C ILE A 15 11.37 8.70 5.88
N PRO A 16 10.37 9.58 5.71
CA PRO A 16 9.65 9.70 4.45
C PRO A 16 10.53 10.29 3.35
N LEU A 17 10.15 10.10 2.08
CA LEU A 17 10.80 10.75 0.93
C LEU A 17 10.34 12.20 0.76
N ASP A 18 11.23 13.09 0.29
CA ASP A 18 10.93 14.53 0.19
C ASP A 18 9.84 14.83 -0.87
N THR A 19 9.84 14.08 -1.98
CA THR A 19 9.07 14.39 -3.20
C THR A 19 7.95 13.37 -3.46
N SER A 20 7.31 12.85 -2.41
CA SER A 20 6.16 11.95 -2.61
C SER A 20 4.96 12.72 -3.17
N LEU A 21 4.32 12.16 -4.21
CA LEU A 21 3.08 12.69 -4.79
C LEU A 21 1.83 12.24 -4.05
N TRP A 22 1.89 11.08 -3.40
CA TRP A 22 0.78 10.51 -2.64
C TRP A 22 1.29 9.87 -1.36
N ALA A 23 0.40 9.64 -0.38
CA ALA A 23 0.77 8.89 0.81
C ALA A 23 1.09 7.43 0.42
N PRO A 24 2.26 6.90 0.79
CA PRO A 24 2.57 5.49 0.53
C PRO A 24 1.63 4.61 1.35
N GLY A 25 1.06 3.62 0.69
CA GLY A 25 0.07 2.70 1.24
C GLY A 25 -0.05 1.45 0.38
N GLY A 26 -1.20 0.78 0.46
CA GLY A 26 -1.46 -0.46 -0.25
C GLY A 26 -0.86 -1.69 0.45
N GLY A 27 -0.92 -2.83 -0.21
CA GLY A 27 -0.44 -4.10 0.34
C GLY A 27 -0.41 -5.17 -0.74
N ILE A 28 0.18 -6.32 -0.41
CA ILE A 28 0.22 -7.46 -1.32
C ILE A 28 -1.13 -8.17 -1.26
N THR A 29 -1.66 -8.53 -2.43
CA THR A 29 -2.93 -9.24 -2.57
C THR A 29 -2.76 -10.46 -3.46
N GLN A 30 -3.27 -11.60 -3.01
CA GLN A 30 -3.29 -12.84 -3.80
C GLN A 30 -4.49 -12.87 -4.78
N ILE A 31 -5.52 -12.06 -4.52
CA ILE A 31 -6.73 -12.02 -5.35
C ILE A 31 -6.50 -11.08 -6.53
N ARG A 32 -6.37 -11.63 -7.73
CA ARG A 32 -6.10 -10.87 -8.97
C ARG A 32 -7.18 -9.86 -9.30
N ILE A 33 -8.45 -10.22 -9.14
CA ILE A 33 -9.58 -9.32 -9.42
C ILE A 33 -9.54 -8.12 -8.47
N ARG A 34 -9.29 -8.35 -7.18
CA ARG A 34 -9.12 -7.29 -6.18
C ARG A 34 -7.96 -6.37 -6.54
N ASN A 35 -6.81 -6.95 -6.93
CA ASN A 35 -5.65 -6.19 -7.38
C ASN A 35 -5.99 -5.32 -8.59
N PHE A 36 -6.63 -5.89 -9.61
CA PHE A 36 -7.00 -5.19 -10.83
C PHE A 36 -7.92 -4.00 -10.55
N ILE A 37 -8.97 -4.20 -9.75
CA ILE A 37 -9.88 -3.13 -9.34
C ILE A 37 -9.12 -2.02 -8.59
N GLN A 38 -8.23 -2.38 -7.66
CA GLN A 38 -7.42 -1.41 -6.92
C GLN A 38 -6.46 -0.63 -7.84
N VAL A 39 -5.82 -1.30 -8.80
CA VAL A 39 -4.95 -0.64 -9.79
C VAL A 39 -5.75 0.32 -10.65
N MET A 40 -6.92 -0.07 -11.15
CA MET A 40 -7.76 0.82 -11.95
C MET A 40 -8.20 2.06 -11.15
N LEU A 41 -8.72 1.85 -9.94
CA LEU A 41 -9.31 2.92 -9.13
C LEU A 41 -8.28 3.84 -8.46
N TYR A 42 -7.19 3.29 -7.93
CA TYR A 42 -6.24 4.04 -7.09
C TYR A 42 -4.92 4.38 -7.81
N HIS A 43 -4.63 3.77 -8.96
CA HIS A 43 -3.40 4.08 -9.72
C HIS A 43 -3.72 4.74 -11.06
N ILE A 44 -4.55 4.11 -11.90
CA ILE A 44 -4.78 4.58 -13.27
C ILE A 44 -5.73 5.77 -13.33
N LEU A 45 -6.90 5.67 -12.71
CA LEU A 45 -7.89 6.74 -12.71
C LEU A 45 -7.32 8.06 -12.15
N PRO A 46 -6.63 8.10 -10.99
CA PRO A 46 -6.05 9.34 -10.47
C PRO A 46 -4.93 9.87 -11.37
N ALA A 47 -4.11 8.99 -11.95
CA ALA A 47 -3.04 9.42 -12.86
C ALA A 47 -3.58 10.11 -14.11
N ILE A 48 -4.68 9.62 -14.69
CA ILE A 48 -5.33 10.25 -15.85
C ILE A 48 -5.93 11.60 -15.44
N LEU A 49 -6.61 11.70 -14.29
CA LEU A 49 -7.17 12.95 -13.79
C LEU A 49 -6.09 14.03 -13.59
N ILE A 50 -4.96 13.67 -12.98
CA ILE A 50 -3.86 14.62 -12.76
C ILE A 50 -3.16 14.98 -14.08
N ASP A 51 -2.97 14.03 -15.00
CA ASP A 51 -2.41 14.34 -16.33
C ASP A 51 -3.32 15.25 -17.14
N MET A 52 -4.65 15.15 -17.00
CA MET A 52 -5.59 16.10 -17.60
C MET A 52 -5.43 17.50 -17.00
N LEU A 53 -5.30 17.61 -15.67
CA LEU A 53 -5.03 18.89 -15.01
C LEU A 53 -3.70 19.50 -15.47
N PHE A 54 -2.66 18.68 -15.65
CA PHE A 54 -1.40 19.14 -16.22
C PHE A 54 -1.59 19.69 -17.63
N LYS A 55 -2.32 18.99 -18.50
CA LYS A 55 -2.63 19.51 -19.85
C LYS A 55 -3.37 20.86 -19.79
N LEU A 56 -4.37 21.00 -18.92
CA LEU A 56 -5.14 22.24 -18.77
C LEU A 56 -4.29 23.40 -18.23
N THR A 57 -3.30 23.11 -17.39
CA THR A 57 -2.37 24.11 -16.84
C THR A 57 -1.13 24.33 -17.71
N GLY A 58 -1.08 23.76 -18.91
CA GLY A 58 0.06 23.86 -19.84
C GLY A 58 1.29 23.04 -19.44
N GLN A 59 1.18 22.17 -18.42
CA GLN A 59 2.23 21.27 -17.97
C GLN A 59 2.23 19.97 -18.78
N ARG A 60 3.39 19.31 -18.84
CA ARG A 60 3.54 18.04 -19.56
C ARG A 60 2.97 16.87 -18.75
N PRO A 61 1.96 16.14 -19.24
CA PRO A 61 1.44 14.95 -18.57
C PRO A 61 2.49 13.82 -18.58
N PHE A 62 2.63 13.11 -17.48
CA PHE A 62 3.58 12.00 -17.35
C PHE A 62 3.13 10.85 -16.45
N LEU A 63 2.11 11.05 -15.61
CA LEU A 63 1.75 10.12 -14.56
C LEU A 63 1.15 8.83 -15.11
N ALA A 64 0.30 8.88 -16.13
CA ALA A 64 -0.24 7.66 -16.75
C ALA A 64 0.86 6.81 -17.38
N LYS A 65 1.87 7.46 -17.99
CA LYS A 65 3.04 6.77 -18.56
C LYS A 65 3.89 6.13 -17.46
N LEU A 66 4.06 6.82 -16.33
CA LEU A 66 4.76 6.28 -15.16
C LEU A 66 4.02 5.07 -14.58
N GLN A 67 2.70 5.18 -14.38
CA GLN A 67 1.90 4.07 -13.84
C GLN A 67 1.93 2.84 -14.76
N ARG A 68 1.96 3.02 -16.09
CA ARG A 68 2.17 1.89 -17.01
C ARG A 68 3.49 1.16 -16.74
N LYS A 69 4.59 1.88 -16.53
CA LYS A 69 5.90 1.27 -16.20
C LYS A 69 5.85 0.54 -14.86
N VAL A 70 5.23 1.15 -13.85
CA VAL A 70 5.04 0.53 -12.53
C VAL A 70 4.23 -0.74 -12.64
N TYR A 71 3.13 -0.72 -13.40
CA TYR A 71 2.31 -1.90 -13.63
C TYR A 71 3.09 -3.03 -14.33
N THR A 72 3.83 -2.73 -15.39
CA THR A 72 4.66 -3.72 -16.09
C THR A 72 5.70 -4.33 -15.15
N ALA A 73 6.36 -3.52 -14.31
CA ALA A 73 7.30 -4.03 -13.32
C ALA A 73 6.62 -4.94 -12.28
N ASN A 74 5.44 -4.55 -11.80
CA ASN A 74 4.66 -5.37 -10.86
C ASN A 74 4.23 -6.71 -11.47
N VAL A 75 3.82 -6.74 -12.73
CA VAL A 75 3.48 -7.99 -13.44
C VAL A 75 4.72 -8.90 -13.56
N ALA A 76 5.87 -8.34 -13.90
CA ALA A 76 7.12 -9.09 -13.98
C ALA A 76 7.55 -9.65 -12.60
N LEU A 77 7.28 -8.92 -11.52
CA LEU A 77 7.61 -9.30 -10.15
C LEU A 77 6.54 -10.17 -9.46
N GLU A 78 5.33 -10.29 -10.02
CA GLU A 78 4.18 -10.97 -9.40
C GLU A 78 4.55 -12.39 -8.93
N TYR A 79 5.21 -13.16 -9.79
CA TYR A 79 5.62 -14.53 -9.49
C TYR A 79 6.56 -14.61 -8.27
N PHE A 80 7.49 -13.66 -8.14
CA PHE A 80 8.45 -13.65 -7.04
C PHE A 80 7.83 -13.15 -5.74
N ILE A 81 6.90 -12.20 -5.82
CA ILE A 81 6.25 -11.56 -4.66
C ILE A 81 5.19 -12.47 -4.03
N LEU A 82 4.44 -13.21 -4.85
CA LEU A 82 3.29 -13.99 -4.39
C LEU A 82 3.65 -15.39 -3.91
N ASN A 83 4.81 -15.92 -4.28
CA ASN A 83 5.29 -17.23 -3.84
C ASN A 83 6.26 -17.11 -2.67
N ASN A 84 6.27 -18.13 -1.81
CA ASN A 84 7.32 -18.28 -0.80
C ASN A 84 8.50 -19.04 -1.40
N TRP A 85 9.70 -18.62 -1.01
CA TRP A 85 10.95 -19.17 -1.51
C TRP A 85 11.76 -19.67 -0.33
N ASP A 86 11.73 -20.99 -0.12
CA ASP A 86 12.50 -21.64 0.93
C ASP A 86 13.86 -22.07 0.38
N PHE A 87 14.89 -21.30 0.72
CA PHE A 87 16.26 -21.62 0.35
C PHE A 87 16.88 -22.52 1.41
N LYS A 88 17.16 -23.78 1.04
CA LYS A 88 17.92 -24.70 1.91
C LYS A 88 19.38 -24.25 1.99
N ASN A 89 19.77 -23.67 3.12
CA ASN A 89 21.10 -23.11 3.36
C ASN A 89 21.81 -23.76 4.56
N THR A 90 21.45 -24.99 4.93
CA THR A 90 21.99 -25.69 6.10
C THR A 90 23.51 -25.78 6.10
N ASN A 91 24.12 -26.09 4.95
CA ASN A 91 25.58 -26.16 4.81
C ASN A 91 26.25 -24.80 4.99
N PHE A 92 25.63 -23.72 4.49
CA PHE A 92 26.15 -22.36 4.64
C PHE A 92 26.15 -21.91 6.11
N ILE A 93 25.08 -22.22 6.84
CA ILE A 93 24.99 -21.94 8.29
C ILE A 93 26.01 -22.80 9.05
N ARG A 94 26.12 -24.09 8.72
CA ARG A 94 27.05 -25.01 9.40
C ARG A 94 28.51 -24.61 9.19
N LEU A 95 28.87 -24.13 8.00
CA LEU A 95 30.23 -23.70 7.70
C LEU A 95 30.73 -22.63 8.70
N ALA A 96 29.85 -21.78 9.24
CA ALA A 96 30.22 -20.77 10.26
C ALA A 96 30.58 -21.36 11.63
N SER A 97 30.29 -22.65 11.86
CA SER A 97 30.74 -23.41 13.04
C SER A 97 31.99 -24.23 12.79
N GLU A 98 32.36 -24.44 11.52
CA GLU A 98 33.53 -25.21 11.11
C GLU A 98 34.78 -24.32 10.94
N ILE A 99 34.62 -22.99 10.91
CA ILE A 99 35.74 -22.05 10.86
C ILE A 99 36.57 -22.17 12.13
N GLN A 100 37.88 -22.40 11.96
CA GLN A 100 38.80 -22.50 13.09
C GLN A 100 38.95 -21.12 13.77
N PRO A 101 39.10 -21.06 15.10
CA PRO A 101 39.19 -19.78 15.83
C PRO A 101 40.28 -18.83 15.31
N LYS A 102 41.40 -19.37 14.82
CA LYS A 102 42.50 -18.59 14.24
C LYS A 102 42.15 -17.90 12.91
N ASP A 103 41.28 -18.52 12.11
CA ASP A 103 40.90 -18.04 10.78
C ASP A 103 39.63 -17.19 10.85
N ASN A 104 38.99 -17.15 12.02
CA ASN A 104 37.75 -16.43 12.25
C ASN A 104 37.90 -14.94 11.93
N LYS A 105 39.04 -14.31 12.22
CA LYS A 105 39.24 -12.88 11.91
C LYS A 105 39.07 -12.55 10.43
N ASP A 106 39.49 -13.45 9.55
CA ASP A 106 39.53 -13.21 8.10
C ASP A 106 38.28 -13.76 7.38
N PHE A 107 37.64 -14.78 7.95
CA PHE A 107 36.51 -15.49 7.32
C PHE A 107 35.19 -15.39 8.11
N TYR A 108 35.10 -14.61 9.18
CA TYR A 108 33.86 -14.48 9.95
C TYR A 108 32.76 -13.80 9.13
N TYR A 109 31.63 -14.50 8.98
CA TYR A 109 30.45 -14.01 8.27
C TYR A 109 29.14 -14.21 9.04
N ARG A 110 29.18 -14.54 10.34
CA ARG A 110 27.95 -14.74 11.13
C ARG A 110 27.09 -13.49 11.24
N ASP A 111 27.65 -12.30 11.06
CA ASP A 111 26.87 -11.06 11.02
C ASP A 111 25.87 -11.04 9.84
N PHE A 112 26.09 -11.82 8.77
CA PHE A 112 25.09 -12.00 7.71
C PHE A 112 23.96 -12.95 8.09
N VAL A 113 24.18 -13.79 9.11
CA VAL A 113 23.19 -14.75 9.63
C VAL A 113 22.34 -14.10 10.72
N GLU A 114 22.95 -13.26 11.55
CA GLU A 114 22.32 -12.63 12.72
C GLU A 114 22.44 -11.09 12.62
N PHE A 115 21.66 -10.47 11.74
CA PHE A 115 21.57 -9.00 11.68
C PHE A 115 20.17 -8.49 11.97
N ASP A 116 20.12 -7.27 12.52
CA ASP A 116 18.89 -6.53 12.67
C ASP A 116 18.39 -6.06 11.29
N ILE A 117 17.38 -6.78 10.78
CA ILE A 117 16.73 -6.48 9.52
C ILE A 117 16.13 -5.06 9.49
N THR A 118 15.67 -4.54 10.63
CA THR A 118 15.09 -3.19 10.72
C THR A 118 16.16 -2.13 10.53
N LEU A 119 17.29 -2.28 11.21
CA LEU A 119 18.44 -1.39 11.06
C LEU A 119 18.98 -1.43 9.63
N TYR A 120 19.06 -2.63 9.04
CA TYR A 120 19.47 -2.80 7.65
C TYR A 120 18.55 -2.02 6.70
N PHE A 121 17.23 -2.23 6.76
CA PHE A 121 16.28 -1.52 5.90
C PHE A 121 16.29 -0.01 6.14
N ARG A 122 16.46 0.43 7.39
CA ARG A 122 16.61 1.85 7.73
C ARG A 122 17.82 2.47 7.02
N ASN A 123 18.95 1.79 7.03
CA ASN A 123 20.15 2.22 6.33
C ASN A 123 19.97 2.19 4.80
N CYS A 124 19.26 1.21 4.25
CA CYS A 124 18.90 1.19 2.83
C CYS A 124 18.06 2.41 2.43
N ILE A 125 17.06 2.79 3.24
CA ILE A 125 16.20 3.95 2.95
C ILE A 125 17.03 5.25 3.01
N LEU A 126 17.87 5.42 4.04
CA LEU A 126 18.77 6.57 4.14
C LEU A 126 19.76 6.63 2.98
N GLY A 127 20.33 5.48 2.59
CA GLY A 127 21.21 5.37 1.44
C GLY A 127 20.50 5.74 0.14
N ALA A 128 19.27 5.25 -0.08
CA ALA A 128 18.47 5.61 -1.24
C ALA A 128 18.17 7.12 -1.28
N ARG A 129 17.82 7.72 -0.13
CA ARG A 129 17.62 9.17 -0.02
C ARG A 129 18.87 9.95 -0.41
N ARG A 130 20.02 9.63 0.18
CA ARG A 130 21.28 10.37 -0.01
C ARG A 130 21.87 10.18 -1.40
N TYR A 131 21.93 8.94 -1.89
CA TYR A 131 22.71 8.59 -3.08
C TYR A 131 21.87 8.46 -4.35
N LEU A 132 20.65 7.90 -4.27
CA LEU A 132 19.79 7.74 -5.46
C LEU A 132 18.95 8.97 -5.72
N LEU A 133 18.32 9.51 -4.66
CA LEU A 133 17.40 10.63 -4.76
C LEU A 133 18.07 11.99 -4.50
N LYS A 134 19.33 11.98 -4.05
CA LYS A 134 20.12 13.19 -3.75
C LYS A 134 19.42 14.13 -2.76
N GLN A 135 18.73 13.56 -1.77
CA GLN A 135 18.00 14.27 -0.72
C GLN A 135 18.89 14.44 0.52
N LYS A 136 18.79 15.61 1.17
CA LYS A 136 19.50 15.90 2.42
C LYS A 136 18.72 15.33 3.61
N ASP A 137 19.42 14.88 4.63
CA ASP A 137 18.78 14.36 5.86
C ASP A 137 18.13 15.49 6.68
N GLU A 138 18.65 16.71 6.57
CA GLU A 138 18.07 17.93 7.17
C GLU A 138 16.62 18.18 6.70
N ASN A 139 16.22 17.64 5.54
CA ASN A 139 14.87 17.80 5.01
C ASN A 139 13.85 16.85 5.66
N ILE A 140 14.29 15.84 6.43
CA ILE A 140 13.39 14.82 7.01
C ILE A 140 12.23 15.44 7.82
N PRO A 141 12.44 16.45 8.71
CA PRO A 141 11.34 17.09 9.42
C PRO A 141 10.30 17.73 8.48
N LYS A 142 10.75 18.36 7.40
CA LYS A 142 9.86 18.96 6.38
C LYS A 142 9.11 17.86 5.62
N ALA A 143 9.79 16.78 5.26
CA ALA A 143 9.19 15.64 4.58
C ALA A 143 8.12 14.94 5.44
N LEU A 144 8.31 14.87 6.76
CA LEU A 144 7.30 14.37 7.71
C LEU A 144 6.01 15.21 7.71
N VAL A 145 6.14 16.54 7.70
CA VAL A 145 4.97 17.43 7.61
C VAL A 145 4.25 17.25 6.27
N HIS A 146 4.99 17.19 5.17
CA HIS A 146 4.44 16.92 3.83
C HIS A 146 3.68 15.58 3.80
N GLN A 147 4.29 14.52 4.33
CA GLN A 147 3.69 13.20 4.39
C GLN A 147 2.42 13.17 5.25
N ARG A 148 2.36 13.90 6.36
CA ARG A 148 1.12 14.02 7.17
C ARG A 148 -0.02 14.63 6.35
N ARG A 149 0.26 15.69 5.59
CA ARG A 149 -0.74 16.32 4.70
C ARG A 149 -1.22 15.34 3.64
N LEU A 150 -0.31 14.58 3.03
CA LEU A 150 -0.67 13.55 2.06
C LEU A 150 -1.51 12.43 2.67
N ARG A 151 -1.24 12.03 3.92
CA ARG A 151 -2.05 11.01 4.63
C ARG A 151 -3.48 11.51 4.87
N VAL A 152 -3.65 12.78 5.25
CA VAL A 152 -4.98 13.39 5.38
C VAL A 152 -5.67 13.44 4.03
N LEU A 153 -4.97 13.87 2.98
CA LEU A 153 -5.51 13.89 1.61
C LEU A 153 -5.97 12.49 1.17
N ASP A 154 -5.14 11.47 1.34
CA ASP A 154 -5.47 10.08 1.01
C ASP A 154 -6.69 9.57 1.77
N PHE A 155 -6.77 9.87 3.08
CA PHE A 155 -7.94 9.53 3.89
C PHE A 155 -9.22 10.20 3.39
N VAL A 156 -9.18 11.51 3.12
CA VAL A 156 -10.32 12.27 2.60
C VAL A 156 -10.76 11.73 1.24
N CYS A 157 -9.82 11.49 0.33
CA CYS A 157 -10.12 10.93 -0.99
C CYS A 157 -10.79 9.55 -0.89
N LYS A 158 -10.26 8.65 -0.05
CA LYS A 158 -10.87 7.34 0.19
C LYS A 158 -12.26 7.45 0.80
N LEU A 159 -12.43 8.33 1.79
CA LEU A 159 -13.72 8.58 2.42
C LEU A 159 -14.74 9.04 1.36
N LEU A 160 -14.41 10.04 0.54
CA LEU A 160 -15.28 10.54 -0.52
C LEU A 160 -15.65 9.46 -1.54
N LEU A 161 -14.67 8.64 -1.96
CA LEU A 161 -14.93 7.53 -2.88
C LEU A 161 -15.86 6.48 -2.26
N THR A 162 -15.65 6.12 -0.99
CA THR A 162 -16.50 5.14 -0.31
C THR A 162 -17.92 5.65 -0.07
N VAL A 163 -18.08 6.91 0.38
CA VAL A 163 -19.40 7.54 0.57
C VAL A 163 -20.12 7.71 -0.75
N GLY A 164 -19.43 8.17 -1.79
CA GLY A 164 -20.00 8.30 -3.14
C GLY A 164 -20.46 6.95 -3.70
N PHE A 165 -19.67 5.89 -3.51
CA PHE A 165 -20.06 4.54 -3.90
C PHE A 165 -21.32 4.06 -3.15
N LEU A 166 -21.35 4.21 -1.83
CA LEU A 166 -22.51 3.84 -1.00
C LEU A 166 -23.76 4.63 -1.38
N TYR A 167 -23.63 5.93 -1.64
CA TYR A 167 -24.74 6.76 -2.09
C TYR A 167 -25.30 6.29 -3.43
N MET A 168 -24.42 5.98 -4.40
CA MET A 168 -24.84 5.45 -5.70
C MET A 168 -25.55 4.10 -5.58
N THR A 169 -25.07 3.19 -4.73
CA THR A 169 -25.72 1.88 -4.55
C THR A 169 -27.07 2.00 -3.86
N LEU A 170 -27.19 2.87 -2.83
CA LEU A 170 -28.46 3.11 -2.14
C LEU A 170 -29.56 3.65 -3.07
N ILE A 171 -29.20 4.56 -3.99
CA ILE A 171 -30.15 5.08 -5.00
C ILE A 171 -30.49 4.02 -6.04
N LYS A 172 -29.48 3.33 -6.59
CA LYS A 172 -29.66 2.36 -7.68
C LYS A 172 -30.46 1.13 -7.26
N LEU A 173 -30.34 0.72 -6.00
CA LEU A 173 -31.02 -0.46 -5.45
C LEU A 173 -32.36 -0.12 -4.80
N ASP A 174 -32.79 1.15 -4.84
CA ASP A 174 -33.97 1.67 -4.13
C ASP A 174 -34.08 1.14 -2.68
N MET A 175 -32.95 1.02 -2.01
CA MET A 175 -32.89 0.46 -0.65
C MET A 175 -33.68 1.34 0.33
N ILE A 176 -33.77 2.64 0.03
CA ILE A 176 -34.58 3.60 0.78
C ILE A 176 -36.07 3.29 0.56
N GLY A 177 -36.53 3.07 -0.67
CA GLY A 177 -37.90 2.63 -0.97
C GLY A 177 -38.23 1.27 -0.35
N PHE A 178 -37.29 0.31 -0.41
CA PHE A 178 -37.45 -1.00 0.23
C PHE A 178 -37.56 -0.92 1.76
N LEU A 179 -36.74 -0.10 2.42
CA LEU A 179 -36.81 0.12 3.87
C LEU A 179 -38.10 0.85 4.29
N LEU A 180 -38.53 1.84 3.51
CA LEU A 180 -39.81 2.53 3.72
C LEU A 180 -41.01 1.58 3.53
N HIS A 181 -40.96 0.72 2.52
CA HIS A 181 -41.99 -0.31 2.30
C HIS A 181 -41.99 -1.36 3.42
N SER A 182 -40.81 -1.81 3.87
CA SER A 182 -40.69 -2.81 4.94
C SER A 182 -41.17 -2.28 6.30
N THR A 183 -40.96 -1.01 6.59
CA THR A 183 -41.44 -0.36 7.82
C THR A 183 -42.91 0.06 7.76
N SER A 184 -43.45 0.28 6.56
CA SER A 184 -44.86 0.62 6.35
C SER A 184 -45.81 -0.60 6.37
N TYR A 185 -45.30 -1.83 6.24
CA TYR A 185 -46.14 -3.04 6.24
C TYR A 185 -46.51 -3.49 7.67
N LYS A 186 -47.52 -2.85 8.27
CA LYS A 186 -48.20 -3.41 9.46
C LYS A 186 -49.24 -4.43 9.00
N THR A 187 -49.01 -5.71 9.28
CA THR A 187 -50.00 -6.78 9.12
C THR A 187 -51.22 -6.49 9.99
N SER A 188 -52.33 -6.10 9.34
CA SER A 188 -53.64 -6.10 9.98
C SER A 188 -54.20 -7.52 9.88
N TYR A 189 -53.99 -8.33 10.92
CA TYR A 189 -54.81 -9.53 11.12
C TYR A 189 -56.14 -9.09 11.72
N PRO A 190 -57.30 -9.41 11.13
CA PRO A 190 -58.57 -9.26 11.82
C PRO A 190 -58.66 -10.35 12.90
N LEU A 191 -58.22 -10.04 14.12
CA LEU A 191 -58.62 -10.78 15.32
C LEU A 191 -60.06 -10.40 15.66
N SER A 192 -61.03 -10.97 14.95
CA SER A 192 -62.41 -11.04 15.44
C SER A 192 -62.57 -12.36 16.19
N LEU A 193 -61.98 -12.43 17.39
CA LEU A 193 -62.30 -13.41 18.42
C LEU A 193 -63.30 -12.76 19.40
N GLU A 194 -64.54 -13.25 19.33
CA GLU A 194 -65.57 -13.33 20.37
C GLU A 194 -65.73 -12.24 21.44
N ARG A 195 -66.94 -11.67 21.47
CA ARG A 195 -67.89 -11.54 22.62
C ARG A 195 -68.95 -10.49 22.20
N VAL A 196 -70.27 -10.71 22.28
CA VAL A 196 -71.16 -11.34 23.27
C VAL A 196 -72.38 -11.91 22.54
#